data_AF-A0LJH9-F1
#
_entry.id   AF-A0LJH9-F1
#
_cell.length_a   1.000
_cell.length_b   1.000
_cell.length_c   1.000
_cell.angle_alpha   90.00
_cell.angle_beta   90.00
_cell.angle_gamma   90.00
#
_symmetry.space_group_name_H-M   'P 1'
#
loop_
_entity.id
_entity.type
_entity.pdbx_description
1 polymer ?
#
loop_
_entity_poly.entity_id
_entity_poly.type
_entity_poly.pdbx_seq_one_letter_code
_entity_poly.pdbx_strand_id
1 'polypeptide(L)'
;MASKEKIEEPIVLPKLNIQEMRITLIGDSPLICHAWSEKAKKQILDKQQKKARQARAAKDPQRDFEESLYRHPEGGYGFPAVAFKAAAVDACSHVEGITKVQARGAFHIVGELARLDGEPRMRADMVRVGLGTADIRIRAEFPAWSTTLDIRYNGNVLSMEQIANLFNTAGFAVGVGEWRPQKDGSYGMFHAEA
;
A
#
# COMPACT_ATOMS: atom_id res chain seq x y z
N MET A 1 -10.28 28.63 59.93
CA MET A 1 -9.87 28.58 58.52
C MET A 1 -10.50 27.34 57.90
N ALA A 2 -11.45 27.50 56.98
CA ALA A 2 -12.11 26.37 56.33
C ALA A 2 -11.20 25.81 55.24
N SER A 3 -10.82 24.54 55.36
CA SER A 3 -10.15 23.76 54.33
C SER A 3 -11.09 23.60 53.14
N LYS A 4 -10.74 24.22 52.00
CA LYS A 4 -11.40 23.95 50.71
C LYS A 4 -11.07 22.53 50.29
N GLU A 5 -12.07 21.65 50.34
CA GLU A 5 -12.01 20.38 49.62
C GLU A 5 -11.87 20.67 48.12
N LYS A 6 -10.79 20.15 47.54
CA LYS A 6 -10.60 20.10 46.09
C LYS A 6 -11.57 19.07 45.55
N ILE A 7 -12.62 19.52 44.88
CA ILE A 7 -13.48 18.66 44.07
C ILE A 7 -12.66 18.31 42.83
N GLU A 8 -12.20 17.06 42.73
CA GLU A 8 -11.62 16.51 41.50
C GLU A 8 -12.74 16.39 40.46
N GLU A 9 -12.78 17.31 39.49
CA GLU A 9 -13.70 17.19 38.37
C GLU A 9 -13.34 15.93 37.56
N PRO A 10 -14.30 15.04 37.30
CA PRO A 10 -14.03 13.79 36.58
C PRO A 10 -13.64 14.10 35.13
N ILE A 11 -12.53 13.53 34.68
CA ILE A 11 -12.06 13.63 33.29
C ILE A 11 -13.07 12.91 32.38
N VAL A 12 -13.79 13.66 31.56
CA VAL A 12 -14.73 13.10 30.56
C VAL A 12 -13.94 12.81 29.28
N LEU A 13 -13.78 11.52 28.96
CA LEU A 13 -13.16 11.06 27.72
C LEU A 13 -14.23 10.94 26.62
N PRO A 14 -14.13 11.69 25.52
CA PRO A 14 -15.02 11.52 24.37
C PRO A 14 -14.88 10.09 23.80
N LYS A 15 -16.01 9.43 23.55
CA LYS A 15 -16.00 8.07 22.98
C LYS A 15 -15.51 8.10 21.53
N LEU A 16 -14.58 7.21 21.21
CA LEU A 16 -14.23 6.93 19.82
C LEU A 16 -15.40 6.23 19.13
N ASN A 17 -15.74 6.69 17.93
CA ASN A 17 -16.76 6.09 17.08
C ASN A 17 -16.07 5.21 16.03
N ILE A 18 -15.56 4.04 16.45
CA ILE A 18 -14.89 3.12 15.53
C ILE A 18 -15.94 2.29 14.79
N GLN A 19 -15.90 2.38 13.47
CA GLN A 19 -16.78 1.67 12.55
C GLN A 19 -15.94 0.82 11.58
N GLU A 20 -16.62 -0.13 10.94
CA GLU A 20 -16.05 -1.03 9.96
C GLU A 20 -16.76 -0.87 8.62
N MET A 21 -16.00 -0.91 7.53
CA MET A 21 -16.52 -0.93 6.17
C MET A 21 -15.70 -1.86 5.30
N ARG A 22 -16.29 -2.33 4.21
CA ARG A 22 -15.56 -2.97 3.12
C ARG A 22 -15.65 -2.12 1.88
N ILE A 23 -14.56 -2.07 1.13
CA ILE A 23 -14.53 -1.42 -0.18
C ILE A 23 -13.85 -2.33 -1.18
N THR A 24 -14.47 -2.51 -2.34
CA THR A 24 -13.87 -3.24 -3.45
C THR A 24 -13.23 -2.24 -4.40
N LEU A 25 -11.98 -2.51 -4.77
CA LEU A 25 -11.22 -1.73 -5.74
C LEU A 25 -11.05 -2.56 -7.00
N ILE A 26 -11.35 -1.95 -8.14
CA ILE A 26 -11.23 -2.57 -9.47
C ILE A 26 -10.11 -1.88 -10.23
N GLY A 27 -9.15 -2.66 -10.74
CA GLY A 27 -8.01 -2.13 -11.47
C GLY A 27 -8.39 -1.59 -12.85
N ASP A 28 -8.05 -0.32 -13.11
CA ASP A 28 -8.23 0.33 -14.41
C ASP A 28 -6.98 0.20 -15.30
N SER A 29 -5.84 -0.14 -14.70
CA SER A 29 -4.60 -0.44 -15.41
C SER A 29 -3.81 -1.57 -14.73
N PRO A 30 -2.87 -2.23 -15.44
CA PRO A 30 -2.15 -3.37 -14.89
C PRO A 30 -1.39 -3.02 -13.60
N LEU A 31 -1.39 -3.93 -12.62
CA LEU A 31 -0.65 -3.77 -11.38
C LEU A 31 0.72 -4.45 -11.49
N ILE A 32 1.80 -3.67 -11.41
CA ILE A 32 3.16 -4.20 -11.39
C ILE A 32 3.61 -4.39 -9.94
N CYS A 33 3.96 -5.64 -9.60
CA CYS A 33 4.44 -6.00 -8.27
C CYS A 33 5.97 -5.98 -8.20
N HIS A 34 6.50 -5.60 -7.05
CA HIS A 34 7.94 -5.66 -6.78
C HIS A 34 8.19 -5.98 -5.30
N ALA A 35 7.79 -7.19 -4.90
CA ALA A 35 8.18 -7.70 -3.59
C ALA A 35 9.70 -7.75 -3.46
N TRP A 36 10.19 -7.38 -2.28
CA TRP A 36 11.60 -7.50 -1.96
C TRP A 36 11.95 -8.97 -1.78
N SER A 37 12.79 -9.50 -2.65
CA SER A 37 13.29 -10.86 -2.47
C SER A 37 14.12 -11.00 -1.19
N GLU A 38 14.07 -12.17 -0.57
CA GLU A 38 14.89 -12.48 0.61
C GLU A 38 16.39 -12.31 0.33
N LYS A 39 16.81 -12.60 -0.90
CA LYS A 39 18.17 -12.33 -1.38
C LYS A 39 18.50 -10.84 -1.32
N ALA A 40 17.61 -9.97 -1.81
CA ALA A 40 17.83 -8.52 -1.77
C ALA A 40 17.86 -8.00 -0.32
N LYS A 41 16.94 -8.45 0.54
CA LYS A 41 16.92 -8.10 1.97
C LYS A 41 18.22 -8.54 2.67
N LYS A 42 18.67 -9.78 2.43
CA LYS A 42 19.92 -10.31 2.98
C LYS A 42 21.14 -9.52 2.52
N GLN A 43 21.22 -9.15 1.24
CA GLN A 43 22.32 -8.32 0.73
C GLN A 43 22.37 -6.93 1.38
N ILE A 44 21.21 -6.32 1.66
CA ILE A 44 21.13 -5.05 2.39
C ILE A 44 21.63 -5.23 3.83
N LEU A 45 21.17 -6.29 4.52
CA LEU A 45 21.58 -6.60 5.88
C LEU A 45 23.09 -6.90 5.99
N ASP A 46 23.61 -7.75 5.11
CA ASP A 46 25.03 -8.11 5.09
C ASP A 46 25.91 -6.87 4.82
N LYS A 47 25.47 -5.94 3.98
CA LYS A 47 26.14 -4.65 3.75
C LYS A 47 26.13 -3.78 5.01
N GLN A 48 25.00 -3.68 5.71
CA GLN A 48 24.91 -2.94 6.98
C GLN A 48 25.78 -3.55 8.08
N GLN A 49 25.93 -4.88 8.07
CA GLN A 49 26.82 -5.63 8.95
C GLN A 49 28.29 -5.66 8.49
N LYS A 50 28.63 -4.93 7.41
CA LYS A 50 29.99 -4.86 6.83
C LYS A 50 30.60 -6.22 6.46
N LYS A 51 29.77 -7.21 6.12
CA LYS A 51 30.25 -8.51 5.66
C LYS A 51 30.81 -8.41 4.23
N ALA A 52 31.69 -9.36 3.91
CA ALA A 52 32.25 -9.48 2.57
C ALA A 52 31.15 -9.68 1.53
N ARG A 53 31.28 -8.97 0.40
CA ARG A 53 30.29 -9.00 -0.68
C ARG A 53 30.41 -10.32 -1.44
N GLN A 54 29.32 -11.09 -1.49
CA GLN A 54 29.25 -12.29 -2.34
C GLN A 54 29.16 -11.91 -3.82
N ALA A 55 29.69 -12.77 -4.69
CA ALA A 55 29.61 -12.61 -6.14
C ALA A 55 28.13 -12.59 -6.61
N ARG A 56 27.86 -11.83 -7.67
CA ARG A 56 26.52 -11.80 -8.27
C ARG A 56 26.27 -13.13 -8.99
N ALA A 57 25.29 -13.88 -8.52
CA ALA A 57 24.77 -15.05 -9.24
C ALA A 57 24.15 -14.63 -10.58
N ALA A 58 24.09 -15.57 -11.53
CA ALA A 58 23.39 -15.41 -12.79
C ALA A 58 21.92 -15.02 -12.55
N LYS A 59 21.34 -14.29 -13.51
CA LYS A 59 19.93 -13.90 -13.48
C LYS A 59 19.07 -15.12 -13.83
N ASP A 60 18.04 -15.34 -13.03
CA ASP A 60 17.03 -16.38 -13.23
C ASP A 60 15.67 -15.68 -13.38
N PRO A 61 15.17 -15.53 -14.62
CA PRO A 61 13.92 -14.82 -14.88
C PRO A 61 12.71 -15.42 -14.17
N GLN A 62 12.62 -16.75 -14.09
CA GLN A 62 11.49 -17.41 -13.45
C GLN A 62 11.47 -17.13 -11.96
N ARG A 63 12.63 -17.24 -11.33
CA ARG A 63 12.79 -16.91 -9.92
C ARG A 63 12.56 -15.43 -9.64
N ASP A 64 13.08 -14.52 -10.47
CA ASP A 64 12.86 -13.07 -10.32
C ASP A 64 11.36 -12.72 -10.42
N PHE A 65 10.64 -13.38 -11.34
CA PHE A 65 9.18 -13.27 -11.45
C PHE A 65 8.47 -13.76 -10.17
N GLU A 66 8.77 -14.96 -9.71
CA GLU A 66 8.15 -15.55 -8.52
C GLU A 66 8.44 -14.76 -7.23
N GLU A 67 9.68 -14.31 -7.05
CA GLU A 67 10.10 -13.53 -5.89
C GLU A 67 9.54 -12.10 -5.90
N SER A 68 9.05 -11.61 -7.05
CA SER A 68 8.41 -10.29 -7.16
C SER A 68 6.93 -10.27 -6.73
N LEU A 69 6.32 -11.45 -6.59
CA LEU A 69 4.93 -11.63 -6.17
C LEU A 69 4.82 -11.61 -4.63
N TYR A 70 3.70 -11.09 -4.13
CA TYR A 70 3.33 -11.26 -2.73
C TYR A 70 2.37 -12.45 -2.62
N ARG A 71 2.76 -13.47 -1.84
CA ARG A 71 1.90 -14.62 -1.55
C ARG A 71 0.98 -14.30 -0.38
N HIS A 72 -0.31 -14.53 -0.54
CA HIS A 72 -1.26 -14.33 0.54
C HIS A 72 -1.23 -15.53 1.51
N PRO A 73 -1.32 -15.33 2.84
CA PRO A 73 -1.23 -16.42 3.81
C PRO A 73 -2.29 -17.50 3.64
N GLU A 74 -3.47 -17.13 3.13
CA GLU A 74 -4.59 -18.04 2.88
C GLU A 74 -4.55 -18.69 1.49
N GLY A 75 -3.44 -18.54 0.76
CA GLY A 75 -3.27 -19.00 -0.61
C GLY A 75 -3.59 -17.92 -1.65
N GLY A 76 -3.12 -18.14 -2.87
CA GLY A 76 -3.20 -17.16 -3.96
C GLY A 76 -2.21 -16.01 -3.80
N TYR A 77 -2.63 -14.82 -4.24
CA TYR A 77 -1.82 -13.62 -4.28
C TYR A 77 -2.37 -12.55 -3.35
N GLY A 78 -1.47 -11.72 -2.85
CA GLY A 78 -1.83 -10.53 -2.10
C GLY A 78 -1.13 -9.30 -2.65
N PHE A 79 -1.44 -8.16 -2.07
CA PHE A 79 -0.69 -6.93 -2.27
C PHE A 79 -0.64 -6.15 -0.95
N PRO A 80 0.46 -5.44 -0.62
CA PRO A 80 0.59 -4.76 0.66
C PRO A 80 -0.58 -3.81 0.95
N ALA A 81 -1.34 -4.07 2.01
CA ALA A 81 -2.46 -3.23 2.45
C ALA A 81 -1.99 -1.78 2.69
N VAL A 82 -0.78 -1.63 3.22
CA VAL A 82 -0.14 -0.32 3.43
C VAL A 82 0.02 0.49 2.15
N ALA A 83 0.15 -0.15 0.98
CA ALA A 83 0.25 0.57 -0.29
C ALA A 83 -1.07 1.26 -0.64
N PHE A 84 -2.20 0.58 -0.47
CA PHE A 84 -3.53 1.17 -0.65
C PHE A 84 -3.81 2.27 0.37
N LYS A 85 -3.45 2.05 1.64
CA LYS A 85 -3.56 3.10 2.67
C LYS A 85 -2.73 4.33 2.32
N ALA A 86 -1.48 4.14 1.89
CA ALA A 86 -0.60 5.23 1.50
C ALA A 86 -1.17 5.99 0.30
N ALA A 87 -1.72 5.29 -0.69
CA ALA A 87 -2.36 5.91 -1.84
C ALA A 87 -3.54 6.80 -1.42
N ALA A 88 -4.45 6.30 -0.59
CA ALA A 88 -5.59 7.06 -0.07
C ALA A 88 -5.18 8.27 0.78
N VAL A 89 -4.16 8.12 1.64
CA VAL A 89 -3.61 9.23 2.43
C VAL A 89 -2.96 10.30 1.55
N ASP A 90 -2.24 9.90 0.49
CA ASP A 90 -1.61 10.85 -0.42
C ASP A 90 -2.64 11.56 -1.31
N ALA A 91 -3.73 10.88 -1.66
CA ALA A 91 -4.84 11.43 -2.44
C ALA A 91 -5.57 12.58 -1.74
N CYS A 92 -5.43 12.73 -0.42
CA CYS A 92 -5.98 13.87 0.33
C CYS A 92 -5.52 15.23 -0.24
N SER A 93 -4.35 15.31 -0.88
CA SER A 93 -3.91 16.53 -1.56
C SER A 93 -4.77 16.92 -2.77
N HIS A 94 -5.67 16.05 -3.21
CA HIS A 94 -6.58 16.25 -4.33
C HIS A 94 -8.06 16.30 -3.89
N VAL A 95 -8.33 16.22 -2.59
CA VAL A 95 -9.70 16.26 -2.03
C VAL A 95 -9.80 17.41 -1.04
N GLU A 96 -10.75 18.31 -1.26
CA GLU A 96 -10.96 19.47 -0.38
C GLU A 96 -11.43 19.02 1.02
N GLY A 97 -10.94 19.71 2.06
CA GLY A 97 -11.42 19.51 3.43
C GLY A 97 -10.83 18.32 4.19
N ILE A 98 -9.92 17.53 3.58
CA ILE A 98 -9.26 16.41 4.26
C ILE A 98 -7.74 16.60 4.25
N THR A 99 -7.14 16.75 5.43
CA THR A 99 -5.67 16.82 5.55
C THR A 99 -5.04 15.44 5.62
N LYS A 100 -3.78 15.32 5.16
CA LYS A 100 -3.00 14.08 5.29
C LYS A 100 -2.88 13.60 6.75
N VAL A 101 -2.78 14.52 7.70
CA VAL A 101 -2.65 14.19 9.13
C VAL A 101 -3.94 13.55 9.65
N GLN A 102 -5.10 14.13 9.31
CA GLN A 102 -6.40 13.54 9.64
C GLN A 102 -6.54 12.14 9.05
N ALA A 103 -6.33 11.99 7.74
CA ALA A 103 -6.50 10.71 7.05
C ALA A 103 -5.60 9.59 7.60
N ARG A 104 -4.34 9.90 7.97
CA ARG A 104 -3.39 8.91 8.52
C ARG A 104 -3.90 8.22 9.78
N GLY A 105 -4.56 8.98 10.67
CA GLY A 105 -5.11 8.49 11.94
C GLY A 105 -6.59 8.14 11.89
N ALA A 106 -7.32 8.59 10.86
CA ALA A 106 -8.76 8.39 10.77
C ALA A 106 -9.17 6.97 10.39
N PHE A 107 -8.36 6.25 9.59
CA PHE A 107 -8.69 4.90 9.15
C PHE A 107 -7.47 3.98 9.02
N HIS A 108 -7.73 2.68 9.10
CA HIS A 108 -6.74 1.61 9.01
C HIS A 108 -7.32 0.45 8.21
N ILE A 109 -6.57 -0.05 7.23
CA ILE A 109 -6.90 -1.30 6.54
C ILE A 109 -6.47 -2.44 7.45
N VAL A 110 -7.35 -3.43 7.62
CA VAL A 110 -7.11 -4.63 8.42
C VAL A 110 -6.26 -5.61 7.61
N GLY A 111 -5.25 -6.18 8.26
CA GLY A 111 -4.30 -7.12 7.63
C GLY A 111 -3.09 -6.46 7.00
N GLU A 112 -2.05 -7.26 6.75
CA GLU A 112 -0.80 -6.78 6.13
C GLU A 112 -0.85 -6.85 4.59
N LEU A 113 -1.51 -7.89 4.07
CA LEU A 113 -1.73 -8.11 2.65
C LEU A 113 -3.24 -8.09 2.39
N ALA A 114 -3.66 -7.25 1.44
CA ALA A 114 -4.97 -7.37 0.86
C ALA A 114 -4.96 -8.52 -0.14
N ARG A 115 -6.00 -9.37 -0.14
CA ARG A 115 -6.14 -10.42 -1.13
C ARG A 115 -6.27 -9.80 -2.52
N LEU A 116 -5.49 -10.29 -3.46
CA LEU A 116 -5.48 -9.81 -4.83
C LEU A 116 -6.07 -10.89 -5.72
N ASP A 117 -7.20 -10.57 -6.35
CA ASP A 117 -7.83 -11.44 -7.33
C ASP A 117 -7.36 -11.04 -8.72
N GLY A 118 -6.78 -12.00 -9.45
CA GLY A 118 -6.18 -11.79 -10.76
C GLY A 118 -5.06 -12.79 -11.03
N GLU A 119 -4.68 -12.90 -12.29
CA GLU A 119 -3.61 -13.82 -12.72
C GLU A 119 -2.36 -13.04 -13.14
N PRO A 120 -1.19 -13.32 -12.52
CA PRO A 120 0.03 -12.62 -12.87
C PRO A 120 0.64 -13.19 -14.15
N ARG A 121 1.31 -12.31 -14.91
CA ARG A 121 2.19 -12.69 -16.01
C ARG A 121 3.58 -12.11 -15.83
N MET A 122 4.56 -12.78 -16.43
CA MET A 122 5.93 -12.29 -16.45
C MET A 122 6.04 -11.05 -17.35
N ARG A 123 6.61 -9.99 -16.79
CA ARG A 123 6.91 -8.73 -17.47
C ARG A 123 8.41 -8.50 -17.47
N ALA A 124 8.95 -8.07 -18.61
CA ALA A 124 10.35 -7.71 -18.78
C ALA A 124 10.48 -6.26 -19.23
N ASP A 125 11.05 -5.41 -18.38
CA ASP A 125 11.29 -3.99 -18.68
C ASP A 125 12.78 -3.72 -18.84
N MET A 126 13.18 -2.97 -19.87
CA MET A 126 14.50 -2.37 -19.89
C MET A 126 14.52 -1.17 -18.96
N VAL A 127 15.33 -1.23 -17.90
CA VAL A 127 15.48 -0.16 -16.91
C VAL A 127 16.94 0.29 -16.83
N ARG A 128 17.16 1.47 -16.24
CA ARG A 128 18.50 1.96 -15.90
C ARG A 128 18.66 2.00 -14.39
N VAL A 129 19.77 1.45 -13.88
CA VAL A 129 20.08 1.40 -12.45
C VAL A 129 21.40 2.10 -12.13
N GLY A 130 21.49 2.76 -10.98
CA GLY A 130 22.69 3.46 -10.54
C GLY A 130 23.13 4.56 -11.51
N LEU A 131 24.37 4.50 -12.00
CA LEU A 131 24.96 5.47 -12.95
C LEU A 131 24.50 5.23 -14.41
N GLY A 132 23.30 4.68 -14.63
CA GLY A 132 22.74 4.47 -15.98
C GLY A 132 23.01 3.09 -16.60
N THR A 133 23.47 2.11 -15.83
CA THR A 133 23.65 0.73 -16.32
C THR A 133 22.31 0.14 -16.73
N ALA A 134 22.23 -0.39 -17.95
CA ALA A 134 21.04 -1.08 -18.44
C ALA A 134 20.83 -2.41 -17.68
N ASP A 135 19.59 -2.70 -17.32
CA ASP A 135 19.14 -3.94 -16.70
C ASP A 135 17.82 -4.35 -17.34
N ILE A 136 17.62 -5.65 -17.57
CA ILE A 136 16.30 -6.18 -17.92
C ILE A 136 15.63 -6.62 -16.63
N ARG A 137 14.68 -5.84 -16.13
CA ARG A 137 13.97 -6.14 -14.90
C ARG A 137 12.81 -7.08 -15.17
N ILE A 138 12.88 -8.28 -14.60
CA ILE A 138 11.78 -9.26 -14.63
C ILE A 138 10.93 -9.09 -13.37
N ARG A 139 9.62 -8.93 -13.54
CA ARG A 139 8.63 -8.76 -12.46
C ARG A 139 7.30 -9.37 -12.85
N ALA A 140 6.45 -9.57 -11.86
CA ALA A 140 5.05 -9.89 -12.07
C ALA A 140 4.23 -8.64 -12.37
N GLU A 141 3.31 -8.80 -13.31
CA GLU A 141 2.26 -7.85 -13.62
C GLU A 141 0.91 -8.59 -13.58
N PHE A 142 -0.09 -7.99 -12.95
CA PHE A 142 -1.48 -8.43 -13.02
C PHE A 142 -2.22 -7.55 -14.04
N PRO A 143 -2.53 -8.05 -15.25
CA PRO A 143 -3.18 -7.25 -16.29
C PRO A 143 -4.58 -6.79 -15.92
N ALA A 144 -5.32 -7.66 -15.23
CA ALA A 144 -6.62 -7.38 -14.64
C ALA A 144 -6.56 -7.83 -13.18
N TRP A 145 -7.05 -6.98 -12.28
CA TRP A 145 -6.99 -7.24 -10.85
C TRP A 145 -8.12 -6.53 -10.11
N SER A 146 -8.49 -7.11 -8.97
CA SER A 146 -9.36 -6.49 -7.98
C SER A 146 -8.92 -6.85 -6.57
N THR A 147 -9.37 -6.09 -5.60
CA THR A 147 -9.15 -6.40 -4.19
C THR A 147 -10.27 -5.84 -3.34
N THR A 148 -10.66 -6.56 -2.30
CA THR A 148 -11.58 -6.06 -1.27
C THR A 148 -10.80 -5.76 0.00
N LEU A 149 -10.93 -4.53 0.50
CA LEU A 149 -10.25 -4.04 1.68
C LEU A 149 -11.25 -3.96 2.85
N ASP A 150 -10.89 -4.58 3.97
CA ASP A 150 -11.56 -4.38 5.25
C ASP A 150 -10.96 -3.15 5.95
N ILE A 151 -11.77 -2.14 6.25
CA ILE A 151 -11.32 -0.86 6.80
C ILE A 151 -12.00 -0.60 8.13
N ARG A 152 -11.19 -0.26 9.15
CA ARG A 152 -11.64 0.31 10.41
C ARG A 152 -11.40 1.81 10.42
N TYR A 153 -12.40 2.61 10.77
CA TYR A 153 -12.28 4.06 10.76
C TYR A 153 -13.00 4.72 11.94
N ASN A 154 -12.56 5.93 12.28
CA ASN A 154 -13.20 6.77 13.28
C ASN A 154 -14.23 7.69 12.60
N GLY A 155 -15.50 7.34 12.74
CA GLY A 155 -16.64 8.09 12.19
C GLY A 155 -16.80 9.51 12.76
N ASN A 156 -16.10 9.85 13.85
CA ASN A 156 -16.02 11.23 14.34
C ASN A 156 -15.06 12.11 13.51
N VAL A 157 -14.24 11.51 12.63
CA VAL A 157 -13.20 12.21 11.85
C VAL A 157 -13.49 12.15 10.36
N LEU A 158 -13.79 10.97 9.82
CA LEU A 158 -14.16 10.79 8.41
C LEU A 158 -15.40 9.89 8.29
N SER A 159 -16.29 10.24 7.38
CA SER A 159 -17.42 9.39 7.00
C SER A 159 -17.00 8.27 6.05
N MET A 160 -17.88 7.27 5.88
CA MET A 160 -17.68 6.18 4.94
C MET A 160 -17.53 6.70 3.50
N GLU A 161 -18.37 7.66 3.10
CA GLU A 161 -18.39 8.28 1.77
C GLU A 161 -17.11 9.08 1.51
N GLN A 162 -16.60 9.79 2.53
CA GLN A 162 -15.32 10.49 2.41
C GLN A 162 -14.17 9.50 2.20
N ILE A 163 -14.17 8.37 2.90
CA ILE A 163 -13.16 7.31 2.72
C ILE A 163 -13.29 6.69 1.33
N ALA A 164 -14.49 6.36 0.88
CA ALA A 164 -14.72 5.81 -0.46
C ALA A 164 -14.26 6.77 -1.56
N ASN A 165 -14.59 8.06 -1.44
CA ASN A 165 -14.13 9.09 -2.36
C ASN A 165 -12.61 9.26 -2.34
N LEU A 166 -11.96 9.13 -1.18
CA LEU A 166 -10.50 9.14 -1.08
C LEU A 166 -9.88 7.98 -1.85
N PHE A 167 -10.41 6.76 -1.72
CA PHE A 167 -9.92 5.62 -2.48
C PHE A 167 -10.14 5.79 -3.99
N ASN A 168 -11.33 6.27 -4.38
CA ASN A 168 -11.61 6.54 -5.79
C ASN A 168 -10.63 7.58 -6.38
N THR A 169 -10.42 8.68 -5.64
CA THR A 169 -9.45 9.72 -6.03
C THR A 169 -8.01 9.17 -6.07
N ALA A 170 -7.66 8.31 -5.12
CA ALA A 170 -6.34 7.70 -5.04
C ALA A 170 -6.00 6.86 -6.26
N GLY A 171 -6.97 6.08 -6.75
CA GLY A 171 -6.74 5.24 -7.90
C GLY A 171 -6.50 6.03 -9.20
N PHE A 172 -7.05 7.24 -9.33
CA PHE A 172 -6.74 8.14 -10.44
C PHE A 172 -5.42 8.91 -10.24
N ALA A 173 -5.26 9.61 -9.11
CA ALA A 173 -4.18 10.59 -8.92
C ALA A 173 -2.86 9.98 -8.41
N VAL A 174 -2.91 8.80 -7.78
CA VAL A 174 -1.77 8.21 -7.07
C VAL A 174 -1.43 6.82 -7.60
N GLY A 175 -2.41 5.92 -7.65
CA GLY A 175 -2.28 4.49 -7.95
C GLY A 175 -1.51 3.70 -6.89
N VAL A 176 -1.25 2.42 -7.18
CA VAL A 176 -0.45 1.50 -6.35
C VAL A 176 0.57 0.71 -7.18
N GLY A 177 1.56 0.13 -6.50
CA GLY A 177 2.62 -0.62 -7.17
C GLY A 177 3.65 0.24 -7.89
N GLU A 178 4.38 -0.43 -8.79
CA GLU A 178 5.48 0.17 -9.53
C GLU A 178 4.99 0.96 -10.74
N TRP A 179 5.68 2.07 -11.03
CA TRP A 179 5.39 2.95 -12.17
C TRP A 179 3.93 3.43 -12.25
N ARG A 180 3.37 3.70 -11.07
CA ARG A 180 2.07 4.32 -10.87
C ARG A 180 2.07 5.83 -11.16
N PRO A 181 0.91 6.52 -11.25
CA PRO A 181 0.81 7.97 -11.47
C PRO A 181 1.74 8.81 -10.59
N GLN A 182 1.82 8.51 -9.29
CA GLN A 182 2.71 9.23 -8.37
C GLN A 182 4.23 9.04 -8.63
N LYS A 183 4.57 8.14 -9.55
CA LYS A 183 5.93 7.79 -9.98
C LYS A 183 6.08 7.97 -11.49
N ASP A 184 5.35 8.93 -12.06
CA ASP A 184 5.42 9.33 -13.46
C ASP A 184 5.15 8.19 -14.44
N GLY A 185 4.20 7.31 -14.08
CA GLY A 185 3.69 6.27 -14.96
C GLY A 185 2.17 6.19 -14.96
N SER A 186 1.63 5.09 -15.48
CA SER A 186 0.18 4.91 -15.67
C SER A 186 -0.32 3.54 -15.19
N TYR A 187 0.46 2.86 -14.34
CA TYR A 187 0.16 1.52 -13.83
C TYR A 187 -0.50 1.55 -12.45
N GLY A 188 -1.18 0.45 -12.08
CA GLY A 188 -1.85 0.28 -10.80
C GLY A 188 -2.88 1.35 -10.47
N MET A 189 -3.55 1.89 -11.50
CA MET A 189 -4.73 2.74 -11.35
C MET A 189 -5.94 1.87 -11.02
N PHE A 190 -6.92 2.44 -10.33
CA PHE A 190 -8.13 1.75 -9.92
C PHE A 190 -9.28 2.73 -9.67
N HIS A 191 -10.48 2.20 -9.48
CA HIS A 191 -11.61 2.94 -8.93
C HIS A 191 -12.23 2.14 -7.77
N ALA A 192 -12.96 2.84 -6.91
CA ALA A 192 -13.76 2.20 -5.87
C ALA A 192 -15.13 1.81 -6.45
N GLU A 193 -15.51 0.56 -6.28
CA GLU A 193 -16.85 0.09 -6.57
C GLU A 193 -17.80 0.59 -5.46
N ALA A 194 -18.90 1.23 -5.87
CA ALA A 194 -19.89 1.86 -5.00
C ALA A 194 -21.05 0.92 -4.65
#